data_AF-A0A3T0CQ31-F1
#
_entry.id   AF-A0A3T0CQ31-F1
#
_cell.length_a   1.000
_cell.length_b   1.000
_cell.length_c   1.000
_cell.angle_alpha   90.00
_cell.angle_beta   90.00
_cell.angle_gamma   90.00
#
_symmetry.space_group_name_H-M   'P 1'
#
loop_
_entity.id
_entity.type
_entity.pdbx_description
1 polymer ?
#
loop_
_entity_poly.entity_id
_entity_poly.type
_entity_poly.pdbx_seq_one_letter_code
_entity_poly.pdbx_strand_id
1 'polypeptide(L)'
;MSSNVIPIRPNHDAENDVAYSMPAVQDVRRLARALFISLNIAPGDSLVCLLGSGAEASNFEAVVSWVKDTLIREQLPPGRLALQVLLPALEARLHTITETVPRF
;
A
#
# COMPACT_ATOMS: atom_id res chain seq x y z
N MET A 1 53.60 18.40 20.86
CA MET A 1 52.32 18.92 20.32
C MET A 1 51.62 17.74 19.67
N SER A 2 50.69 17.10 20.38
CA SER A 2 50.02 15.88 19.90
C SER A 2 48.74 16.26 19.15
N SER A 3 48.74 16.10 17.83
CA SER A 3 47.56 16.32 16.98
C SER A 3 46.56 15.19 17.17
N ASN A 4 45.41 15.51 17.76
CA ASN A 4 44.24 14.62 17.76
C ASN A 4 43.59 14.67 16.38
N VAL A 5 43.94 13.73 15.51
CA VAL A 5 43.23 13.50 14.25
C VAL A 5 41.96 12.71 14.58
N ILE A 6 40.81 13.37 14.52
CA ILE A 6 39.50 12.72 14.66
C ILE A 6 39.25 11.99 13.33
N PRO A 7 39.16 10.65 13.29
CA PRO A 7 38.76 9.98 12.07
C PRO A 7 37.31 10.33 11.78
N ILE A 8 37.07 11.00 10.65
CA ILE A 8 35.72 11.15 10.10
C ILE A 8 35.27 9.73 9.77
N ARG A 9 34.36 9.18 10.57
CA ARG A 9 33.73 7.91 10.27
C ARG A 9 33.14 8.03 8.86
N PRO A 10 33.40 7.09 7.94
CA PRO A 10 32.67 7.07 6.69
C PRO A 10 31.19 7.07 7.06
N ASN A 11 30.41 7.86 6.32
CA ASN A 11 28.95 7.80 6.42
C ASN A 11 28.63 6.31 6.25
N HIS A 12 28.25 5.64 7.34
CA HIS A 12 27.44 4.44 7.22
C HIS A 12 26.16 5.02 6.64
N ASP A 13 26.13 5.15 5.30
CA ASP A 13 24.91 4.97 4.57
C ASP A 13 24.35 3.72 5.20
N ALA A 14 23.35 3.92 6.04
CA ALA A 14 22.65 2.83 6.65
C ALA A 14 22.27 1.97 5.46
N GLU A 15 23.01 0.88 5.28
CA GLU A 15 22.51 -0.34 4.71
C GLU A 15 21.29 -0.61 5.59
N ASN A 16 20.16 0.01 5.21
CA ASN A 16 18.85 -0.45 5.54
C ASN A 16 18.86 -1.84 4.93
N ASP A 17 19.40 -2.78 5.70
CA ASP A 17 18.85 -4.10 5.88
C ASP A 17 17.33 -3.88 5.78
N VAL A 18 16.80 -4.07 4.57
CA VAL A 18 15.37 -4.05 4.32
C VAL A 18 14.88 -5.37 4.90
N ALA A 19 15.02 -5.51 6.22
CA ALA A 19 14.29 -6.49 6.99
C ALA A 19 12.85 -6.24 6.56
N TYR A 20 12.27 -7.25 5.93
CA TYR A 20 10.95 -7.25 5.33
C TYR A 20 9.90 -7.06 6.43
N SER A 21 9.85 -5.86 6.99
CA SER A 21 9.07 -5.54 8.17
C SER A 21 7.66 -5.27 7.68
N MET A 22 6.67 -5.91 8.31
CA MET A 22 5.28 -5.73 7.92
C MET A 22 4.97 -4.23 7.78
N PRO A 23 4.31 -3.81 6.68
CA PRO A 23 4.04 -2.40 6.46
C PRO A 23 3.24 -1.85 7.64
N ALA A 24 3.68 -0.71 8.18
CA ALA A 24 3.04 -0.12 9.33
C ALA A 24 1.56 0.16 9.02
N VAL A 25 0.67 -0.20 9.95
CA VAL A 25 -0.79 -0.09 9.75
C VAL A 25 -1.21 1.32 9.35
N GLN A 26 -0.55 2.34 9.89
CA GLN A 26 -0.82 3.74 9.55
C GLN A 26 -0.49 4.08 8.09
N ASP A 27 0.61 3.54 7.57
CA ASP A 27 1.04 3.81 6.19
C ASP A 27 0.14 3.09 5.18
N VAL A 28 -0.24 1.85 5.47
CA VAL A 28 -1.25 1.12 4.70
C VAL A 28 -2.55 1.92 4.61
N ARG A 29 -3.06 2.42 5.76
CA ARG A 29 -4.31 3.21 5.78
C ARG A 29 -4.19 4.53 5.02
N ARG A 30 -3.03 5.20 5.07
CA ARG A 30 -2.78 6.44 4.31
C ARG A 30 -2.78 6.17 2.81
N LEU A 31 -2.10 5.11 2.36
CA LEU A 31 -2.08 4.69 0.96
C LEU A 31 -3.47 4.29 0.49
N ALA A 32 -4.17 3.46 1.24
CA ALA A 32 -5.55 3.07 0.97
C ALA A 32 -6.47 4.29 0.84
N ARG A 33 -6.31 5.29 1.71
CA ARG A 33 -7.11 6.52 1.64
C ARG A 33 -6.80 7.36 0.41
N ALA A 34 -5.54 7.47 0.02
CA ALA A 34 -5.16 8.14 -1.22
C ALA A 34 -5.83 7.45 -2.42
N LEU A 35 -5.75 6.11 -2.51
CA LEU A 35 -6.38 5.34 -3.59
C LEU A 35 -7.90 5.45 -3.59
N PHE A 36 -8.52 5.37 -2.42
CA PHE A 36 -9.98 5.48 -2.26
C PHE A 36 -10.51 6.82 -2.78
N ILE A 37 -9.77 7.91 -2.52
CA ILE A 37 -10.10 9.24 -3.03
C ILE A 37 -9.80 9.34 -4.53
N SER A 38 -8.62 8.90 -4.97
CA SER A 38 -8.19 9.00 -6.37
C SER A 38 -9.09 8.25 -7.35
N LEU A 39 -9.62 7.10 -6.94
CA LEU A 39 -10.52 6.28 -7.76
C LEU A 39 -12.01 6.58 -7.49
N ASN A 40 -12.30 7.60 -6.69
CA ASN A 40 -13.66 8.01 -6.31
C ASN A 40 -14.53 6.82 -5.86
N ILE A 41 -13.98 5.95 -5.01
CA ILE A 41 -14.67 4.75 -4.55
C ILE A 41 -15.83 5.16 -3.65
N ALA A 42 -17.03 4.66 -3.94
CA ALA A 42 -18.20 4.95 -3.14
C ALA A 42 -18.09 4.29 -1.74
N PRO A 43 -18.52 4.99 -0.67
CA PRO A 43 -18.71 4.35 0.62
C PRO A 43 -19.80 3.27 0.53
N GLY A 44 -19.68 2.21 1.34
CA GLY A 44 -20.55 1.03 1.28
C GLY A 44 -19.78 -0.25 1.61
N ASP A 45 -20.30 -1.40 1.21
CA ASP A 45 -19.75 -2.75 1.46
C ASP A 45 -19.66 -3.64 0.19
N SER A 46 -20.12 -3.14 -0.96
CA SER A 46 -20.21 -3.90 -2.21
C SER A 46 -18.86 -4.43 -2.73
N LEU A 47 -17.74 -3.83 -2.33
CA LEU A 47 -16.38 -4.23 -2.70
C LEU A 47 -15.75 -5.21 -1.72
N VAL A 48 -16.37 -5.49 -0.57
CA VAL A 48 -15.81 -6.37 0.48
C VAL A 48 -15.53 -7.77 -0.09
N CYS A 49 -16.49 -8.35 -0.81
CA CYS A 49 -16.32 -9.67 -1.43
C CYS A 49 -15.39 -9.70 -2.65
N LEU A 50 -15.06 -8.53 -3.22
CA LEU A 50 -14.37 -8.44 -4.52
C LEU A 50 -12.89 -8.04 -4.36
N LEU A 51 -12.62 -7.19 -3.38
CA LEU A 51 -11.26 -6.72 -3.04
C LEU A 51 -10.73 -7.35 -1.76
N GLY A 52 -11.60 -7.56 -0.77
CA GLY A 52 -11.23 -8.02 0.55
C GLY A 52 -11.29 -9.55 0.71
N SER A 53 -11.13 -9.97 1.96
CA SER A 53 -11.24 -11.36 2.40
C SER A 53 -12.68 -11.77 2.76
N GLY A 54 -13.62 -10.81 2.76
CA GLY A 54 -15.00 -11.01 3.20
C GLY A 54 -15.22 -10.73 4.69
N ALA A 55 -14.16 -10.43 5.44
CA ALA A 55 -14.21 -10.09 6.87
C ALA A 55 -14.28 -8.57 7.12
N GLU A 56 -14.12 -7.75 6.09
CA GLU A 56 -14.06 -6.30 6.19
C GLU A 56 -15.45 -5.68 6.36
N ALA A 57 -15.55 -4.65 7.20
CA ALA A 57 -16.82 -3.97 7.48
C ALA A 57 -17.24 -2.94 6.43
N SER A 58 -16.37 -2.60 5.47
CA SER A 58 -16.65 -1.59 4.43
C SER A 58 -15.71 -1.71 3.24
N ASN A 59 -16.09 -1.06 2.14
CA ASN A 59 -15.25 -0.86 0.95
C ASN A 59 -13.90 -0.25 1.30
N PHE A 60 -13.84 0.68 2.26
CA PHE A 60 -12.58 1.28 2.67
C PHE A 60 -11.69 0.25 3.37
N GLU A 61 -12.23 -0.51 4.31
CA GLU A 61 -11.48 -1.59 4.98
C GLU A 61 -11.05 -2.68 3.98
N ALA A 62 -11.88 -3.00 2.98
CA ALA A 62 -11.50 -3.90 1.89
C ALA A 62 -10.32 -3.38 1.07
N VAL A 63 -10.29 -2.07 0.76
CA VAL A 63 -9.14 -1.43 0.12
C VAL A 63 -7.91 -1.45 1.04
N VAL A 64 -8.07 -1.25 2.35
CA VAL A 64 -6.96 -1.36 3.33
C VAL A 64 -6.36 -2.76 3.34
N SER A 65 -7.19 -3.81 3.43
CA SER A 65 -6.74 -5.21 3.34
C SER A 65 -6.00 -5.47 2.02
N TRP A 66 -6.61 -5.07 0.90
CA TRP A 66 -6.02 -5.26 -0.43
C TRP A 66 -4.67 -4.55 -0.58
N VAL A 67 -4.54 -3.32 -0.09
CA VAL A 67 -3.27 -2.57 -0.11
C VAL A 67 -2.22 -3.29 0.73
N LYS A 68 -2.58 -3.72 1.95
CA LYS A 68 -1.67 -4.45 2.83
C LYS A 68 -1.14 -5.71 2.15
N ASP A 69 -2.04 -6.53 1.62
CA ASP A 69 -1.69 -7.79 0.97
C ASP A 69 -0.86 -7.58 -0.29
N THR A 70 -1.15 -6.51 -1.05
CA THR A 70 -0.38 -6.17 -2.25
C THR A 70 1.01 -5.65 -1.90
N LEU A 71 1.17 -4.84 -0.86
CA LEU A 71 2.49 -4.41 -0.40
C LEU A 71 3.35 -5.60 0.06
N ILE A 72 2.74 -6.57 0.75
CA ILE A 72 3.42 -7.79 1.19
C ILE A 72 3.79 -8.67 -0.01
N ARG A 73 2.83 -8.93 -0.92
CA ARG A 73 3.02 -9.81 -2.08
C ARG A 73 4.05 -9.29 -3.07
N GLU A 74 3.94 -8.01 -3.44
CA GLU A 74 4.82 -7.36 -4.42
C GLU A 74 6.14 -6.89 -3.81
N GLN A 75 6.30 -7.12 -2.52
CA GLN A 75 7.45 -6.69 -1.78
C GLN A 75 7.75 -5.18 -1.97
N LEU A 76 6.74 -4.33 -1.73
CA LEU A 76 6.84 -2.89 -1.92
C LEU A 76 6.99 -2.14 -0.59
N PRO A 77 7.95 -1.20 -0.48
CA PRO A 77 7.99 -0.30 0.67
C PRO A 77 6.81 0.69 0.60
N PRO A 78 6.15 0.99 1.74
CA PRO A 78 5.07 1.95 1.77
C PRO A 78 5.59 3.35 1.38
N GLY A 79 5.06 3.92 0.29
CA GLY A 79 5.51 5.22 -0.19
C GLY A 79 5.01 5.56 -1.58
N ARG A 80 5.61 6.59 -2.20
CA ARG A 80 5.20 7.10 -3.52
C ARG A 80 5.36 6.05 -4.62
N LEU A 81 6.42 5.24 -4.57
CA LEU A 81 6.63 4.16 -5.55
C LEU A 81 5.51 3.11 -5.45
N ALA A 82 5.08 2.77 -4.24
CA ALA A 82 3.95 1.87 -4.05
C ALA A 82 2.66 2.44 -4.65
N LEU A 83 2.38 3.75 -4.54
CA LEU A 83 1.21 4.35 -5.18
C LEU A 83 1.20 4.18 -6.70
N GLN A 84 2.35 4.31 -7.35
CA GLN A 84 2.47 4.15 -8.80
C GLN A 84 2.16 2.72 -9.26
N VAL A 85 2.35 1.73 -8.40
CA VAL A 85 2.00 0.33 -8.68
C VAL A 85 0.55 0.03 -8.26
N LEU A 86 0.15 0.47 -7.07
CA LEU A 86 -1.14 0.17 -6.47
C LEU A 86 -2.31 0.81 -7.23
N LEU A 87 -2.14 2.04 -7.75
CA LEU A 87 -3.21 2.76 -8.43
C LEU A 87 -3.66 2.07 -9.73
N PRO A 88 -2.78 1.79 -10.71
CA PRO A 88 -3.19 1.08 -11.92
C PRO A 88 -3.65 -0.35 -11.64
N ALA A 89 -3.07 -1.03 -10.64
CA ALA A 89 -3.49 -2.38 -10.26
C ALA A 89 -4.92 -2.41 -9.67
N LEU A 90 -5.26 -1.44 -8.83
CA LEU A 90 -6.59 -1.33 -8.24
C LEU A 90 -7.62 -0.89 -9.28
N GLU A 91 -7.27 0.06 -10.13
CA GLU A 91 -8.13 0.53 -11.23
C GLU A 91 -8.49 -0.62 -12.18
N ALA A 92 -7.50 -1.39 -12.63
CA ALA A 92 -7.74 -2.55 -13.49
C ALA A 92 -8.69 -3.55 -12.83
N ARG A 93 -8.51 -3.81 -11.53
CA ARG A 93 -9.36 -4.74 -10.77
C ARG A 93 -10.81 -4.23 -10.66
N LEU A 94 -11.01 -2.94 -10.38
CA LEU A 94 -12.35 -2.32 -10.34
C LEU A 94 -13.03 -2.31 -11.72
N HIS A 95 -12.26 -2.11 -12.79
CA HIS A 95 -12.79 -2.18 -14.15
C HIS A 95 -13.28 -3.59 -14.49
N THR A 96 -12.47 -4.62 -14.23
CA THR A 96 -12.87 -6.03 -14.42
C THR A 96 -14.12 -6.39 -13.62
N ILE A 97 -14.24 -5.90 -12.39
CA ILE A 97 -15.44 -6.07 -11.57
C ILE A 97 -16.66 -5.44 -12.27
N THR A 98 -16.52 -4.22 -12.77
CA THR A 98 -17.62 -3.50 -13.43
C THR A 98 -18.08 -4.20 -14.71
N GLU A 99 -17.16 -4.83 -15.46
CA GLU A 99 -17.47 -5.58 -16.67
C GLU A 99 -18.10 -6.96 -16.38
N THR A 100 -17.89 -7.52 -15.21
CA THR A 100 -18.36 -8.86 -14.84
C THR A 100 -19.69 -8.86 -14.09
N VAL A 101 -20.18 -7.70 -13.65
CA VAL A 101 -21.51 -7.57 -13.04
C VAL A 101 -22.55 -7.28 -14.14
N PRO A 102 -23.50 -8.19 -14.42
CA PRO A 102 -24.56 -7.93 -15.36
C PRO A 102 -25.40 -6.73 -14.89
N ARG A 103 -25.56 -5.74 -15.76
CA ARG A 103 -26.47 -4.61 -15.53
C ARG A 103 -27.90 -5.15 -15.62
N PHE A 104 -28.51 -5.42 -14.47
CA PHE A 104 -29.93 -5.74 -14.35
C PHE A 104 -30.78 -4.48 -14.37
#